data_AF-A0A537SZB9-F1
#
_entry.id   AF-A0A537SZB9-F1
#
_cell.length_a   1.000
_cell.length_b   1.000
_cell.length_c   1.000
_cell.angle_alpha   90.00
_cell.angle_beta   90.00
_cell.angle_gamma   90.00
#
_symmetry.space_group_name_H-M   'P 1'
#
loop_
_entity.id
_entity.type
_entity.pdbx_description
1 polymer ?
#
loop_
_entity_poly.entity_id
_entity_poly.type
_entity_poly.pdbx_seq_one_letter_code
_entity_poly.pdbx_strand_id
1 'polypeptide(L)'
;MAVRVALLQMDCSGTRERNLARAEDLIREAARRQAHILLLPEVFHELFFITDLNGRYFEAAEPIPGPITEVMQKLARELGVVIVAP
;
A
#
# COMPACT_ATOMS: atom_id res chain seq x y z
N MET A 1 21.14 -16.99 5.25
CA MET A 1 20.28 -15.85 5.65
C MET A 1 18.84 -16.17 5.26
N ALA A 2 17.86 -15.87 6.12
CA ALA A 2 16.45 -16.08 5.82
C ALA A 2 15.75 -14.73 5.57
N VAL A 3 14.93 -14.64 4.53
CA VAL A 3 14.12 -13.47 4.23
C VAL A 3 12.67 -13.76 4.62
N ARG A 4 12.10 -12.96 5.54
CA ARG A 4 10.68 -13.04 5.88
C ARG A 4 9.87 -12.10 5.00
N VAL A 5 8.81 -12.64 4.42
CA VAL A 5 7.85 -11.91 3.59
C VAL A 5 6.53 -11.84 4.32
N ALA A 6 5.87 -10.68 4.27
CA ALA A 6 4.51 -10.49 4.74
C ALA A 6 3.58 -10.17 3.57
N LEU A 7 2.49 -10.91 3.48
CA LEU A 7 1.37 -10.63 2.58
C LEU A 7 0.32 -9.89 3.39
N LEU A 8 0.05 -8.64 3.04
CA LEU A 8 -0.87 -7.79 3.78
C LEU A 8 -2.27 -7.93 3.18
N GLN A 9 -3.25 -8.23 4.04
CA GLN A 9 -4.64 -8.31 3.66
C GLN A 9 -5.41 -7.20 4.40
N MET A 10 -6.15 -6.39 3.63
CA MET A 10 -6.97 -5.31 4.16
C MET A 10 -8.24 -5.15 3.36
N ASP A 11 -9.29 -4.66 4.02
CA ASP A 11 -10.44 -4.12 3.33
C ASP A 11 -10.07 -2.78 2.68
N CYS A 12 -10.35 -2.65 1.39
CA CYS A 12 -10.20 -1.38 0.65
C CYS A 12 -11.59 -0.77 0.52
N SER A 13 -12.14 -0.31 1.65
CA SER A 13 -13.50 0.19 1.76
C SER A 13 -13.51 1.58 2.41
N GLY A 14 -13.90 2.59 1.64
CA GLY A 14 -13.96 3.97 2.10
C GLY A 14 -13.11 4.91 1.28
N THR A 15 -12.47 5.88 1.94
CA THR A 15 -11.68 6.92 1.28
C THR A 15 -10.22 6.51 1.13
N ARG A 16 -9.53 7.13 0.18
CA ARG A 16 -8.09 6.99 -0.03
C ARG A 16 -7.29 7.14 1.26
N GLU A 17 -7.61 8.14 2.08
CA GLU A 17 -6.92 8.42 3.35
C GLU A 17 -7.07 7.26 4.34
N ARG A 18 -8.28 6.69 4.43
CA ARG A 18 -8.55 5.53 5.30
C ARG A 18 -7.77 4.30 4.85
N ASN A 19 -7.73 4.06 3.54
CA ASN A 19 -6.97 2.96 2.96
C ASN A 19 -5.46 3.13 3.21
N LEU A 20 -4.91 4.32 3.01
CA LEU A 20 -3.50 4.60 3.28
C LEU A 20 -3.15 4.44 4.76
N ALA A 21 -3.99 4.93 5.67
CA ALA A 21 -3.79 4.74 7.11
C ALA A 21 -3.81 3.25 7.49
N ARG A 22 -4.74 2.48 6.92
CA ARG A 22 -4.82 1.03 7.18
C ARG A 22 -3.61 0.27 6.63
N ALA A 23 -3.12 0.64 5.45
CA ALA A 23 -1.91 0.09 4.87
C ALA A 23 -0.69 0.38 5.77
N GLU A 24 -0.54 1.62 6.24
CA GLU A 24 0.54 2.01 7.14
C GLU A 24 0.53 1.19 8.44
N ASP A 25 -0.63 1.01 9.07
CA ASP A 25 -0.77 0.20 10.29
C ASP A 25 -0.29 -1.24 10.09
N LEU A 26 -0.72 -1.87 8.99
CA LEU A 26 -0.33 -3.24 8.64
C LEU A 26 1.15 -3.37 8.31
N ILE A 27 1.71 -2.38 7.62
CA ILE A 27 3.15 -2.30 7.32
C ILE A 27 3.96 -2.22 8.61
N ARG A 28 3.57 -1.33 9.53
CA ARG A 28 4.22 -1.21 10.85
C ARG A 28 4.07 -2.48 11.68
N GLU A 29 2.92 -3.15 11.62
CA GLU A 29 2.73 -4.44 12.28
C GLU A 29 3.65 -5.52 11.73
N ALA A 30 3.72 -5.68 10.41
CA ALA A 30 4.58 -6.66 9.77
C ALA A 30 6.07 -6.38 10.02
N ALA A 31 6.48 -5.10 10.04
CA ALA A 31 7.84 -4.70 10.43
C ALA A 31 8.15 -5.07 11.90
N ARG A 32 7.22 -4.84 12.84
CA ARG A 32 7.37 -5.31 14.25
C ARG A 32 7.51 -6.82 14.34
N ARG A 33 6.84 -7.56 13.45
CA ARG A 33 6.96 -9.02 13.28
C ARG A 33 8.19 -9.44 12.46
N GLN A 34 9.10 -8.49 12.21
CA GLN A 34 10.39 -8.70 11.58
C GLN A 34 10.34 -9.14 10.11
N ALA A 35 9.28 -8.77 9.39
CA ALA A 35 9.22 -8.93 7.93
C ALA A 35 10.22 -7.99 7.24
N HIS A 36 10.84 -8.45 6.15
CA HIS A 36 11.76 -7.66 5.36
C HIS A 36 11.14 -7.17 4.04
N ILE A 37 10.22 -7.96 3.48
CA ILE A 37 9.48 -7.62 2.26
C ILE A 37 7.99 -7.68 2.57
N LEU A 38 7.26 -6.61 2.25
CA LEU A 38 5.84 -6.44 2.56
C LEU A 38 5.07 -6.16 1.29
N LEU A 39 4.06 -6.97 0.99
CA LEU A 39 3.23 -6.85 -0.21
C LEU A 39 1.84 -6.35 0.15
N LEU A 40 1.43 -5.24 -0.45
CA LEU A 40 0.07 -4.70 -0.38
C LEU A 40 -0.83 -5.35 -1.45
N PRO A 41 -2.17 -5.34 -1.25
CA PRO A 41 -3.12 -5.72 -2.29
C PRO A 41 -3.03 -4.82 -3.53
N GLU A 42 -3.46 -5.33 -4.67
CA GLU A 42 -3.61 -4.54 -5.90
C GLU A 42 -4.61 -3.40 -5.70
N VAL A 43 -4.26 -2.19 -6.14
CA VAL A 43 -5.11 -0.99 -5.98
C VAL A 43 -5.46 -0.71 -4.51
N PHE A 44 -4.58 -1.03 -3.55
CA PHE A 44 -4.86 -0.93 -2.11
C PHE A 44 -5.35 0.43 -1.61
N HIS A 45 -5.10 1.50 -2.39
CA HIS A 45 -5.43 2.87 -2.04
C HIS A 45 -6.86 3.28 -2.45
N GLU A 46 -7.57 2.48 -3.25
CA GLU A 46 -8.89 2.81 -3.80
C GLU A 46 -9.84 1.59 -3.74
N LEU A 47 -11.14 1.83 -3.94
CA LEU A 47 -12.10 0.75 -4.16
C LEU A 47 -11.75 -0.02 -5.44
N PHE A 48 -11.82 -1.34 -5.41
CA PHE A 48 -11.54 -2.18 -6.58
C PHE A 48 -12.59 -1.97 -7.68
N PHE A 49 -12.29 -1.07 -8.63
CA PHE A 49 -13.25 -0.52 -9.58
C PHE A 49 -13.27 -1.19 -10.95
N ILE A 50 -12.53 -2.28 -11.16
CA ILE A 50 -12.32 -2.87 -12.50
C ILE A 50 -13.59 -3.35 -13.21
N THR A 51 -14.70 -3.49 -12.50
CA THR A 51 -16.02 -3.82 -13.08
C THR A 51 -16.84 -2.60 -13.51
N ASP A 52 -16.41 -1.39 -13.12
CA ASP A 52 -17.07 -0.12 -13.43
C ASP A 52 -16.22 0.68 -14.43
N LEU A 53 -16.77 0.89 -15.63
CA LEU A 53 -16.10 1.62 -16.73
C LEU A 53 -16.27 3.14 -16.64
N ASN A 54 -16.66 3.67 -15.48
CA ASN A 54 -16.79 5.11 -15.27
C ASN A 54 -15.43 5.80 -15.35
N GLY A 55 -15.31 6.82 -16.21
CA GLY A 55 -14.08 7.59 -16.40
C GLY A 55 -13.57 8.30 -15.15
N ARG A 56 -14.38 8.47 -14.11
CA ARG A 56 -13.95 9.06 -12.82
C ARG A 56 -12.74 8.37 -12.20
N TYR A 57 -12.54 7.07 -12.47
CA TYR A 57 -11.42 6.32 -11.89
C TYR A 57 -10.06 6.71 -12.48
N PHE A 58 -10.03 7.35 -13.65
CA PHE A 58 -8.78 7.94 -14.17
C PHE A 58 -8.27 9.08 -13.28
N GLU A 59 -9.14 9.74 -12.52
CA GLU A 59 -8.75 10.79 -11.57
C GLU A 59 -8.01 10.22 -10.34
N ALA A 60 -8.11 8.92 -10.08
CA ALA A 60 -7.39 8.27 -8.99
C ALA A 60 -5.89 8.07 -9.30
N ALA A 61 -5.51 8.13 -10.58
CA ALA A 61 -4.13 7.94 -11.03
C ALA A 61 -3.21 9.05 -10.54
N GLU A 62 -1.97 8.68 -10.22
CA GLU A 62 -0.93 9.60 -9.77
C GLU A 62 0.31 9.54 -10.67
N PRO A 63 1.09 10.63 -10.76
CA PRO A 63 2.40 10.59 -11.41
C PRO A 63 3.37 9.64 -10.69
N ILE A 64 4.44 9.25 -11.38
CA ILE A 64 5.54 8.49 -10.81
C ILE A 64 6.84 9.32 -10.95
N PRO A 65 7.50 9.71 -9.84
CA PRO A 65 7.01 9.61 -8.46
C PRO A 65 5.79 10.52 -8.21
N GLY A 66 5.02 10.17 -7.19
CA GLY A 66 3.82 10.88 -6.75
C GLY A 66 3.44 10.53 -5.31
N PRO A 67 2.32 11.07 -4.80
CA PRO A 67 1.99 11.06 -3.38
C PRO A 67 2.04 9.67 -2.71
N ILE A 68 1.50 8.62 -3.32
CA ILE A 68 1.58 7.25 -2.78
C ILE A 68 3.03 6.79 -2.69
N THR A 69 3.80 6.96 -3.77
CA THR A 69 5.20 6.51 -3.78
C THR A 69 6.05 7.27 -2.76
N GLU A 70 5.77 8.55 -2.51
CA GLU A 70 6.46 9.36 -1.50
C GLU A 70 6.17 8.84 -0.07
N VAL A 71 4.90 8.57 0.24
CA VAL A 71 4.49 8.00 1.54
C VAL A 71 5.15 6.64 1.75
N MET A 72 5.07 5.75 0.75
CA MET A 72 5.64 4.40 0.85
C MET A 72 7.18 4.44 0.94
N GLN A 73 7.86 5.33 0.21
CA GLN A 73 9.31 5.49 0.30
C GLN A 73 9.76 5.98 1.67
N LYS A 74 9.05 6.95 2.25
CA LYS A 74 9.33 7.46 3.60
C LYS A 74 9.18 6.34 4.63
N LEU A 75 8.09 5.58 4.55
CA LEU A 75 7.79 4.48 5.47
C LEU A 75 8.80 3.33 5.33
N ALA A 76 9.16 2.95 4.10
CA ALA A 76 10.18 1.95 3.82
C ALA A 76 11.54 2.33 4.43
N ARG A 77 11.94 3.61 4.28
CA ARG A 77 13.17 4.15 4.87
C ARG A 77 13.13 4.15 6.40
N GLU A 78 12.01 4.58 6.98
CA GLU A 78 11.82 4.65 8.43
C GLU A 78 11.94 3.25 9.07
N LEU A 79 11.31 2.25 8.45
CA LEU A 79 11.22 0.89 8.99
C LEU A 79 12.37 -0.04 8.55
N GLY A 80 13.16 0.36 7.55
CA GLY A 80 14.24 -0.47 7.01
C GLY A 80 13.75 -1.71 6.27
N VAL A 81 12.64 -1.60 5.53
CA VAL A 81 11.98 -2.71 4.82
C VAL A 81 11.77 -2.41 3.33
N VAL A 82 11.48 -3.45 2.55
CA VAL A 82 11.01 -3.33 1.17
C VAL A 82 9.48 -3.37 1.16
N ILE A 83 8.85 -2.37 0.53
CA ILE A 83 7.40 -2.29 0.35
C ILE A 83 7.09 -2.47 -1.14
N VAL A 84 6.22 -3.41 -1.47
CA VAL A 84 5.61 -3.57 -2.79
C VAL A 84 4.22 -2.96 -2.72
N ALA A 85 4.04 -1.82 -3.38
CA ALA A 85 2.79 -1.06 -3.45
C ALA A 85 2.27 -1.08 -4.90
N PRO A 86 1.47 -2.09 -5.28
CA PRO A 86 0.92 -2.26 -6.62
C PRO A 86 -0.31 -1.40 -6.91
#